data_AF-A0A2W5ZC41-F1
#
_entry.id   AF-A0A2W5ZC41-F1
#
_cell.length_a   1.000
_cell.length_b   1.000
_cell.length_c   1.000
_cell.angle_alpha   90.00
_cell.angle_beta   90.00
_cell.angle_gamma   90.00
#
_symmetry.space_group_name_H-M   'P 1'
#
loop_
_entity.id
_entity.type
_entity.pdbx_description
1 polymer ?
#
loop_
_entity_poly.entity_id
_entity_poly.type
_entity_poly.pdbx_seq_one_letter_code
_entity_poly.pdbx_strand_id
1 'polypeptide(L)'
;MQVLYGQPSTTVKYESEVQDVATSPSVGTFYGAIASSSYVDSMSEYNTTGSPQGTSGTNQTITRGGFDSQNIIAPSQPNNPFAPGNTTHTIDDTQIQAELKVQIAAHTLPAPARDGAGKLTTLYATYFPISVHITLHVSSGTEKSGVDFCAYHGTTSAPEAYYSVLPDFTTGGMATGCGGGTEFQNVMSVSSHEFAEVITDPEVGLATGAVGSPLAWYDVNNGENGDICNGINASVVGHDAVAYTVQKLWSNAQNACVTAPATPPPAPPAPFHPHGVGAPQVAVTPDGSTQLVFWSGSDGLLHEAWYTGNWNGPITFPQLGHLTSAPSVAVTRDGSTQLVFWQGPNRHLLEAWYAGSWNGPVDLTAAWGGAGLLASSPSVVPTADGEQLVFWRGIDGHLWEAWYTGRWNGPADFSTLGTLASSPSATITPDGSQQLVFWPGVDNRLTEVWFSGSWHGPVEFANLGLISSTPSVVVTPDGSTQLVFYRSPWGDLLESWYAGSWNGPLDLTSSSFGGKGTLTSSPSATVTPDGSSQLVFWQGPRQTLWESWYAGGAWHGPVDFSAG
;
A
#
# COMPACT_ATOMS: atom_id res chain seq x y z
N MET A 1 -2.61 -12.65 17.69
CA MET A 1 -3.88 -12.42 18.39
C MET A 1 -3.61 -12.41 19.88
N GLN A 2 -4.23 -11.49 20.63
CA GLN A 2 -4.20 -11.54 22.09
C GLN A 2 -5.38 -12.35 22.59
N VAL A 3 -5.16 -13.24 23.57
CA VAL A 3 -6.20 -14.05 24.21
C VAL A 3 -6.21 -13.74 25.71
N LEU A 4 -7.35 -13.32 26.25
CA LEU A 4 -7.56 -13.24 27.69
C LEU A 4 -8.19 -14.55 28.18
N TYR A 5 -7.46 -15.29 29.02
CA TYR A 5 -7.89 -16.58 29.57
C TYR A 5 -8.91 -16.41 30.72
N GLY A 6 -10.11 -15.94 30.38
CA GLY A 6 -11.17 -15.64 31.34
C GLY A 6 -11.81 -14.28 31.12
N GLN A 7 -13.11 -14.20 31.35
CA GLN A 7 -13.87 -12.94 31.25
C GLN A 7 -13.54 -12.02 32.43
N PRO A 8 -13.07 -10.77 32.19
CA PRO A 8 -12.81 -9.81 33.26
C PRO A 8 -14.02 -9.61 34.17
N SER A 9 -13.77 -9.60 35.48
CA SER A 9 -14.80 -9.48 36.51
C SER A 9 -14.19 -8.98 37.82
N THR A 10 -14.97 -8.99 38.91
CA THR A 10 -14.45 -8.66 40.24
C THR A 10 -13.41 -9.65 40.75
N THR A 11 -13.41 -10.88 40.21
CA THR A 11 -12.52 -11.98 40.64
C THR A 11 -11.43 -12.25 39.60
N VAL A 12 -11.76 -12.15 38.31
CA VAL A 12 -10.84 -12.33 37.20
C VAL A 12 -10.32 -10.95 36.78
N LYS A 13 -9.06 -10.65 37.10
CA LYS A 13 -8.45 -9.34 36.86
C LYS A 13 -7.18 -9.49 36.05
N TYR A 14 -6.88 -8.49 35.24
CA TYR A 14 -5.66 -8.36 34.47
C TYR A 14 -5.04 -7.00 34.75
N GLU A 15 -3.78 -6.81 34.36
CA GLU A 15 -3.20 -5.47 34.24
C GLU A 15 -4.02 -4.62 33.25
N SER A 16 -4.15 -3.32 33.49
CA SER A 16 -5.05 -2.46 32.71
C SER A 16 -4.75 -2.49 31.21
N GLU A 17 -3.49 -2.39 30.84
CA GLU A 17 -2.97 -2.37 29.47
C GLU A 17 -3.06 -3.75 28.79
N VAL A 18 -3.20 -4.82 29.58
CA VAL A 18 -3.51 -6.17 29.07
C VAL A 18 -5.01 -6.30 28.84
N GLN A 19 -5.84 -5.78 29.75
CA GLN A 19 -7.29 -5.90 29.70
C GLN A 19 -7.92 -5.09 28.56
N ASP A 20 -7.52 -3.83 28.41
CA ASP A 20 -8.15 -2.88 27.49
C ASP A 20 -7.22 -2.51 26.34
N VAL A 21 -7.58 -2.93 25.13
CA VAL A 21 -6.85 -2.58 23.89
C VAL A 21 -7.40 -1.35 23.17
N ALA A 22 -8.49 -0.75 23.66
CA ALA A 22 -9.08 0.45 23.06
C ALA A 22 -8.30 1.74 23.42
N THR A 23 -7.43 1.68 24.43
CA THR A 23 -6.59 2.79 24.87
C THR A 23 -5.11 2.51 24.58
N SER A 24 -4.39 3.50 24.05
CA SER A 24 -2.92 3.44 23.96
C SER A 24 -2.30 4.07 25.23
N PRO A 25 -1.28 3.44 25.84
CA PRO A 25 -0.68 2.17 25.43
C PRO A 25 -1.51 0.94 25.88
N SER A 26 -1.45 -0.12 25.09
CA SER A 26 -1.97 -1.45 25.44
C SER A 26 -1.11 -2.56 24.83
N VAL A 27 -1.38 -3.80 25.22
CA VAL A 27 -0.79 -4.99 24.57
C VAL A 27 -1.14 -5.05 23.07
N GLY A 28 -2.34 -4.58 22.70
CA GLY A 28 -2.76 -4.53 21.29
C GLY A 28 -1.91 -3.56 20.47
N THR A 29 -1.72 -2.33 20.97
CA THR A 29 -0.88 -1.33 20.30
C THR A 29 0.61 -1.73 20.34
N PHE A 30 1.06 -2.41 21.39
CA PHE A 30 2.39 -3.01 21.49
C PHE A 30 2.64 -4.05 20.39
N TYR A 31 1.80 -5.07 20.25
CA TYR A 31 1.96 -6.07 19.19
C TYR A 31 1.84 -5.44 17.80
N GLY A 32 0.93 -4.47 17.63
CA GLY A 32 0.82 -3.70 16.40
C GLY A 32 2.09 -2.91 16.08
N ALA A 33 2.80 -2.41 17.09
CA ALA A 33 4.07 -1.72 16.93
C ALA A 33 5.21 -2.68 16.56
N ILE A 34 5.40 -3.76 17.31
CA ILE A 34 6.58 -4.61 17.12
C ILE A 34 6.46 -5.50 15.88
N ALA A 35 5.28 -6.07 15.61
CA ALA A 35 5.09 -7.02 14.51
C ALA A 35 5.25 -6.36 13.13
N SER A 36 4.98 -5.05 13.03
CA SER A 36 5.09 -4.29 11.78
C SER A 36 6.39 -3.50 11.65
N SER A 37 7.38 -3.72 12.54
CA SER A 37 8.60 -2.91 12.63
C SER A 37 9.87 -3.66 12.24
N SER A 38 11.00 -2.93 12.26
CA SER A 38 12.33 -3.51 12.09
C SER A 38 12.69 -4.58 13.13
N TYR A 39 11.93 -4.67 14.22
CA TYR A 39 12.08 -5.73 15.20
C TYR A 39 11.85 -7.12 14.60
N VAL A 40 10.88 -7.26 13.69
CA VAL A 40 10.70 -8.51 12.93
C VAL A 40 11.76 -8.66 11.84
N ASP A 41 12.17 -7.56 11.21
CA ASP A 41 13.20 -7.61 10.17
C ASP A 41 14.54 -8.17 10.68
N SER A 42 14.89 -7.94 11.96
CA SER A 42 16.10 -8.54 12.55
C SER A 42 16.05 -10.07 12.55
N MET A 43 14.86 -10.67 12.53
CA MET A 43 14.71 -12.12 12.48
C MET A 43 14.78 -12.69 11.05
N SER A 44 14.92 -11.86 10.01
CA SER A 44 15.05 -12.35 8.62
C SER A 44 16.29 -13.20 8.37
N GLU A 45 17.33 -13.11 9.21
CA GLU A 45 18.49 -14.01 9.12
C GLU A 45 18.14 -15.47 9.47
N TYR A 46 17.00 -15.70 10.14
CA TYR A 46 16.44 -17.00 10.48
C TYR A 46 15.51 -17.55 9.38
N ASN A 47 15.50 -16.95 8.19
CA ASN A 47 14.82 -17.51 7.03
C ASN A 47 15.35 -18.91 6.70
N THR A 48 14.46 -19.80 6.25
CA THR A 48 14.81 -21.18 5.89
C THR A 48 14.76 -21.41 4.37
N THR A 49 15.14 -20.41 3.58
CA THR A 49 15.15 -20.42 2.10
C THR A 49 16.22 -21.34 1.47
N GLY A 50 16.97 -22.08 2.28
CA GLY A 50 18.07 -22.97 1.87
C GLY A 50 19.45 -22.37 2.14
N SER A 51 20.46 -23.23 2.28
CA SER A 51 21.83 -22.79 2.61
C SER A 51 22.66 -22.50 1.36
N PRO A 52 23.65 -21.59 1.43
CA PRO A 52 24.67 -21.41 0.38
C PRO A 52 25.48 -22.70 0.09
N GLN A 53 25.44 -23.68 0.99
CA GLN A 53 26.10 -24.98 0.86
C GLN A 53 25.22 -26.06 0.20
N GLY A 54 24.04 -25.70 -0.29
CA GLY A 54 23.19 -26.59 -1.09
C GLY A 54 22.23 -27.48 -0.27
N THR A 55 22.04 -27.21 1.02
CA THR A 55 20.99 -27.87 1.81
C THR A 55 19.64 -27.24 1.49
N SER A 56 18.69 -28.03 1.01
CA SER A 56 17.31 -27.57 0.80
C SER A 56 16.69 -27.17 2.15
N GLY A 57 16.31 -25.90 2.29
CA GLY A 57 15.54 -25.43 3.43
C GLY A 57 14.04 -25.67 3.22
N THR A 58 13.20 -25.30 4.19
CA THR A 58 11.74 -25.44 4.07
C THR A 58 11.08 -24.31 3.27
N ASN A 59 11.90 -23.38 2.73
CA ASN A 59 11.50 -22.26 1.88
C ASN A 59 10.53 -21.30 2.59
N GLN A 60 10.72 -21.08 3.89
CA GLN A 60 9.93 -20.14 4.68
C GLN A 60 10.72 -18.84 4.88
N THR A 61 10.00 -17.72 4.81
CA THR A 61 10.54 -16.37 4.96
C THR A 61 9.77 -15.68 6.08
N ILE A 62 10.51 -15.15 7.06
CA ILE A 62 9.99 -14.29 8.12
C ILE A 62 9.75 -12.91 7.52
N THR A 63 8.52 -12.45 7.68
CA THR A 63 8.08 -11.12 7.23
C THR A 63 7.28 -10.46 8.34
N ARG A 64 7.17 -9.13 8.26
CA ARG A 64 6.37 -8.35 9.20
C ARG A 64 4.92 -8.82 9.20
N GLY A 65 4.30 -8.77 10.38
CA GLY A 65 2.89 -9.07 10.59
C GLY A 65 2.15 -7.87 11.19
N GLY A 66 1.11 -8.16 11.96
CA GLY A 66 0.33 -7.16 12.66
C GLY A 66 -0.45 -7.75 13.83
N PHE A 67 -1.00 -6.86 14.65
CA PHE A 67 -2.01 -7.23 15.63
C PHE A 67 -3.36 -7.40 14.94
N ASP A 68 -3.96 -8.59 15.09
CA ASP A 68 -5.25 -8.92 14.50
C ASP A 68 -6.42 -8.53 15.41
N SER A 69 -6.49 -9.14 16.60
CA SER A 69 -7.62 -8.99 17.51
C SER A 69 -7.25 -9.34 18.95
N GLN A 70 -8.02 -8.80 19.90
CA GLN A 70 -8.11 -9.29 21.27
C GLN A 70 -9.37 -10.16 21.39
N ASN A 71 -9.20 -11.38 21.90
CA ASN A 71 -10.28 -12.33 22.11
C ASN A 71 -10.33 -12.72 23.59
N ILE A 72 -11.54 -12.73 24.16
CA ILE A 72 -11.73 -13.10 25.56
C ILE A 72 -12.46 -14.44 25.59
N ILE A 73 -11.82 -15.46 26.16
CA ILE A 73 -12.42 -16.80 26.23
C ILE A 73 -13.08 -17.03 27.60
N ALA A 74 -14.12 -17.84 27.60
CA ALA A 74 -14.70 -18.38 28.84
C ALA A 74 -14.20 -19.83 28.99
N PRO A 75 -13.19 -20.10 29.84
CA PRO A 75 -12.62 -21.43 29.95
C PRO A 75 -13.63 -22.44 30.47
N SER A 76 -13.58 -23.67 29.92
CA SER A 76 -14.40 -24.78 30.41
C SER A 76 -14.10 -25.10 31.87
N GLN A 77 -15.08 -25.66 32.59
CA GLN A 77 -14.93 -25.98 34.03
C GLN A 77 -13.65 -26.77 34.38
N PRO A 78 -13.25 -27.82 33.64
CA PRO A 78 -12.02 -28.56 33.94
C PRO A 78 -10.74 -27.75 33.70
N ASN A 79 -10.79 -26.71 32.87
CA ASN A 79 -9.64 -25.90 32.49
C ASN A 79 -9.73 -24.47 33.05
N ASN A 80 -10.65 -24.20 33.98
CA ASN A 80 -10.83 -22.87 34.54
C ASN A 80 -10.06 -22.76 35.87
N PRO A 81 -9.04 -21.88 35.98
CA PRO A 81 -8.27 -21.72 37.23
C PRO A 81 -9.14 -21.19 38.39
N PHE A 82 -10.29 -20.59 38.10
CA PHE A 82 -11.27 -20.12 39.09
C PHE A 82 -12.47 -21.07 39.24
N ALA A 83 -12.40 -22.30 38.72
CA ALA A 83 -13.44 -23.30 38.89
C ALA A 83 -13.67 -23.65 40.37
N PRO A 84 -14.92 -23.94 40.80
CA PRO A 84 -15.19 -24.45 42.13
C PRO A 84 -14.35 -25.70 42.44
N GLY A 85 -13.52 -25.63 43.48
CA GLY A 85 -12.62 -26.72 43.89
C GLY A 85 -11.14 -26.48 43.54
N ASN A 86 -10.82 -25.55 42.65
CA ASN A 86 -9.45 -25.11 42.39
C ASN A 86 -9.09 -23.94 43.31
N THR A 87 -8.78 -24.23 44.58
CA THR A 87 -8.49 -23.19 45.58
C THR A 87 -7.10 -22.58 45.44
N THR A 88 -6.23 -23.16 44.63
CA THR A 88 -4.86 -22.69 44.40
C THR A 88 -4.72 -21.90 43.10
N HIS A 89 -5.80 -21.75 42.33
CA HIS A 89 -5.81 -21.12 41.01
C HIS A 89 -4.71 -21.66 40.09
N THR A 90 -4.46 -22.97 40.17
CA THR A 90 -3.39 -23.62 39.41
C THR A 90 -3.95 -24.17 38.11
N ILE A 91 -3.22 -23.99 37.01
CA ILE A 91 -3.54 -24.57 35.71
C ILE A 91 -2.28 -25.13 35.06
N ASP A 92 -2.37 -26.33 34.51
CA ASP A 92 -1.29 -26.96 33.78
C ASP A 92 -1.36 -26.66 32.28
N ASP A 93 -0.22 -26.61 31.59
CA ASP A 93 -0.16 -26.44 30.14
C ASP A 93 -1.03 -27.44 29.38
N THR A 94 -1.14 -28.69 29.85
CA THR A 94 -2.03 -29.68 29.22
C THR A 94 -3.51 -29.24 29.21
N GLN A 95 -3.95 -28.51 30.24
CA GLN A 95 -5.29 -27.91 30.33
C GLN A 95 -5.39 -26.67 29.44
N ILE A 96 -4.34 -25.86 29.36
CA ILE A 96 -4.27 -24.68 28.47
C ILE A 96 -4.41 -25.12 27.01
N GLN A 97 -3.61 -26.11 26.58
CA GLN A 97 -3.69 -26.70 25.25
C GLN A 97 -5.07 -27.28 24.94
N ALA A 98 -5.66 -28.01 25.90
CA ALA A 98 -6.99 -28.58 25.74
C ALA A 98 -8.05 -27.49 25.53
N GLU A 99 -7.97 -26.40 26.29
CA GLU A 99 -8.91 -25.29 26.18
C GLU A 99 -8.76 -24.53 24.85
N LEU A 100 -7.54 -24.17 24.45
CA LEU A 100 -7.31 -23.47 23.19
C LEU A 100 -7.87 -24.26 22.00
N LYS A 101 -7.66 -25.58 21.97
CA LYS A 101 -8.22 -26.45 20.93
C LYS A 101 -9.74 -26.45 20.91
N VAL A 102 -10.39 -26.48 22.08
CA VAL A 102 -11.85 -26.41 22.19
C VAL A 102 -12.37 -25.06 21.68
N GLN A 103 -11.74 -23.96 22.07
CA GLN A 103 -12.16 -22.61 21.69
C GLN A 103 -11.97 -22.34 20.18
N ILE A 104 -10.89 -22.86 19.59
CA ILE A 104 -10.66 -22.81 18.13
C ILE A 104 -11.69 -23.66 17.39
N ALA A 105 -11.94 -24.89 17.85
CA ALA A 105 -12.93 -25.78 17.24
C ALA A 105 -14.37 -25.24 17.34
N ALA A 106 -14.65 -24.46 18.39
CA ALA A 106 -15.93 -23.78 18.59
C ALA A 106 -16.03 -22.44 17.83
N HIS A 107 -14.96 -22.00 17.17
CA HIS A 107 -14.84 -20.68 16.51
C HIS A 107 -15.00 -19.47 17.46
N THR A 108 -14.85 -19.68 18.78
CA THR A 108 -14.73 -18.56 19.74
C THR A 108 -13.39 -17.86 19.54
N LEU A 109 -12.33 -18.65 19.34
CA LEU A 109 -11.08 -18.15 18.80
C LEU A 109 -11.11 -18.33 17.28
N PRO A 110 -10.70 -17.32 16.49
CA PRO A 110 -10.52 -17.49 15.06
C PRO A 110 -9.61 -18.68 14.77
N ALA A 111 -9.86 -19.40 13.68
CA ALA A 111 -8.97 -20.49 13.26
C ALA A 111 -7.59 -19.92 12.86
N PRO A 112 -6.49 -20.68 13.08
CA PRO A 112 -5.16 -20.20 12.71
C PRO A 112 -5.08 -19.88 11.21
N ALA A 113 -4.67 -18.65 10.87
CA ALA A 113 -4.47 -18.24 9.50
C ALA A 113 -3.28 -18.98 8.87
N ARG A 114 -3.30 -19.09 7.54
CA ARG A 114 -2.24 -19.70 6.75
C ARG A 114 -1.79 -18.80 5.61
N ASP A 115 -0.51 -18.86 5.28
CA ASP A 115 0.03 -18.21 4.09
C ASP A 115 -0.32 -18.97 2.78
N GLY A 116 0.13 -18.43 1.64
CA GLY A 116 -0.08 -19.06 0.33
C GLY A 116 0.60 -20.43 0.15
N ALA A 117 1.54 -20.80 1.03
CA ALA A 117 2.18 -22.10 1.09
C ALA A 117 1.52 -23.06 2.12
N GLY A 118 0.45 -22.61 2.79
CA GLY A 118 -0.28 -23.37 3.78
C GLY A 118 0.38 -23.42 5.17
N LYS A 119 1.39 -22.59 5.45
CA LYS A 119 2.06 -22.50 6.75
C LYS A 119 1.29 -21.61 7.71
N LEU A 120 1.26 -21.95 8.99
CA LEU A 120 0.55 -21.18 10.00
C LEU A 120 1.22 -19.82 10.23
N THR A 121 0.42 -18.77 10.37
CA THR A 121 0.90 -17.39 10.57
C THR A 121 0.32 -16.73 11.82
N THR A 122 -0.41 -17.48 12.64
CA THR A 122 -1.12 -16.96 13.81
C THR A 122 -0.48 -17.44 15.12
N LEU A 123 -0.07 -16.48 15.95
CA LEU A 123 0.24 -16.67 17.36
C LEU A 123 -0.95 -16.26 18.23
N TYR A 124 -1.38 -17.14 19.13
CA TYR A 124 -2.31 -16.85 20.24
C TYR A 124 -1.52 -16.49 21.51
N ALA A 125 -1.24 -15.21 21.68
CA ALA A 125 -0.59 -14.69 22.88
C ALA A 125 -1.58 -14.69 24.05
N THR A 126 -1.45 -15.67 24.94
CA THR A 126 -2.47 -16.00 25.96
C THR A 126 -2.08 -15.44 27.31
N TYR A 127 -2.81 -14.42 27.75
CA TYR A 127 -2.61 -13.73 29.02
C TYR A 127 -3.51 -14.33 30.10
N PHE A 128 -2.93 -14.56 31.27
CA PHE A 128 -3.61 -15.13 32.42
C PHE A 128 -3.96 -14.08 33.49
N PRO A 129 -5.09 -14.25 34.19
CA PRO A 129 -5.48 -13.37 35.27
C PRO A 129 -4.47 -13.33 36.43
N ILE A 130 -4.49 -12.24 37.19
CA ILE A 130 -3.72 -12.06 38.41
C ILE A 130 -3.94 -13.24 39.37
N SER A 131 -2.82 -13.73 39.93
CA SER A 131 -2.75 -14.84 40.89
C SER A 131 -3.09 -16.22 40.33
N VAL A 132 -3.04 -16.41 39.01
CA VAL A 132 -3.05 -17.74 38.40
C VAL A 132 -1.63 -18.32 38.42
N HIS A 133 -1.49 -19.55 38.91
CA HIS A 133 -0.22 -20.27 38.92
C HIS A 133 -0.19 -21.29 37.78
N ILE A 134 0.80 -21.17 36.90
CA ILE A 134 0.91 -22.03 35.72
C ILE A 134 1.96 -23.10 35.98
N THR A 135 1.65 -24.34 35.64
CA THR A 135 2.60 -25.46 35.67
C THR A 135 2.90 -25.98 34.28
N LEU A 136 4.13 -26.47 34.11
CA LEU A 136 4.58 -27.13 32.90
C LEU A 136 5.24 -28.47 33.28
N HIS A 137 4.78 -29.56 32.68
CA HIS A 137 5.36 -30.87 32.89
C HIS A 137 6.48 -31.14 31.88
N VAL A 138 7.71 -31.16 32.37
CA VAL A 138 8.92 -31.45 31.59
C VAL A 138 9.50 -32.81 32.00
N SER A 139 10.45 -33.32 31.22
CA SER A 139 11.06 -34.64 31.50
C SER A 139 11.76 -34.73 32.87
N SER A 140 12.22 -33.60 33.41
CA SER A 140 12.91 -33.47 34.70
C SER A 140 11.97 -33.25 35.90
N GLY A 141 10.67 -32.97 35.68
CA GLY A 141 9.73 -32.67 36.76
C GLY A 141 8.59 -31.73 36.35
N THR A 142 8.11 -30.95 37.32
CA THR A 142 7.07 -29.93 37.09
C THR A 142 7.65 -28.57 37.39
N GLU A 143 7.71 -27.73 36.36
CA GLU A 143 8.14 -26.34 36.43
C GLU A 143 6.94 -25.43 36.73
N LYS A 144 7.22 -24.26 37.32
CA LYS A 144 6.19 -23.32 37.79
C LYS A 144 6.50 -21.88 37.40
N SER A 145 5.45 -21.16 37.01
CA SER A 145 5.50 -19.72 36.76
C SER A 145 6.01 -18.96 37.99
N GLY A 146 6.99 -18.08 37.79
CA GLY A 146 7.59 -17.25 38.83
C GLY A 146 8.61 -17.98 39.70
N VAL A 147 8.92 -19.24 39.38
CA VAL A 147 10.00 -20.01 40.02
C VAL A 147 11.00 -20.46 38.97
N ASP A 148 10.49 -21.14 37.94
CA ASP A 148 11.31 -21.77 36.91
C ASP A 148 11.23 -20.99 35.59
N PHE A 149 10.08 -20.41 35.26
CA PHE A 149 9.86 -19.61 34.05
C PHE A 149 9.02 -18.36 34.29
N CYS A 150 9.16 -17.38 33.39
CA CYS A 150 8.36 -16.16 33.38
C CYS A 150 7.26 -16.19 32.32
N ALA A 151 7.51 -16.86 31.21
CA ALA A 151 6.55 -17.25 30.20
C ALA A 151 7.13 -18.44 29.45
N TYR A 152 6.38 -18.96 28.50
CA TYR A 152 6.87 -19.89 27.50
C TYR A 152 5.96 -19.83 26.28
N HIS A 153 6.44 -20.39 25.18
CA HIS A 153 5.63 -20.66 24.01
C HIS A 153 5.51 -22.15 23.73
N GLY A 154 4.51 -22.50 22.93
CA GLY A 154 4.19 -23.90 22.66
C GLY A 154 3.36 -24.08 21.41
N THR A 155 3.15 -25.35 21.08
CA THR A 155 2.43 -25.77 19.88
C THR A 155 1.44 -26.85 20.23
N THR A 156 0.16 -26.61 19.95
CA THR A 156 -0.87 -27.66 20.07
C THR A 156 -0.79 -28.63 18.90
N SER A 157 -1.32 -29.85 19.09
CA SER A 157 -1.59 -30.79 18.01
C SER A 157 -3.10 -31.02 17.84
N ALA A 158 -3.56 -31.00 16.59
CA ALA A 158 -4.94 -31.28 16.15
C ALA A 158 -6.07 -30.45 16.84
N PRO A 159 -6.39 -29.23 16.36
CA PRO A 159 -5.69 -28.50 15.30
C PRO A 159 -4.31 -28.03 15.78
N GLU A 160 -3.38 -27.85 14.86
CA GLU A 160 -2.10 -27.22 15.15
C GLU A 160 -2.30 -25.70 15.31
N ALA A 161 -1.75 -25.13 16.38
CA ALA A 161 -1.78 -23.70 16.66
C ALA A 161 -0.59 -23.31 17.56
N TYR A 162 0.03 -22.16 17.25
CA TYR A 162 1.12 -21.57 18.01
C TYR A 162 0.57 -20.66 19.10
N TYR A 163 1.00 -20.85 20.34
CA TYR A 163 0.53 -20.05 21.47
C TYR A 163 1.71 -19.66 22.36
N SER A 164 1.53 -18.57 23.10
CA SER A 164 2.39 -18.24 24.23
C SER A 164 1.57 -18.12 25.48
N VAL A 165 2.18 -18.41 26.61
CA VAL A 165 1.56 -18.41 27.94
C VAL A 165 2.23 -17.33 28.77
N LEU A 166 1.44 -16.29 29.06
CA LEU A 166 1.89 -15.05 29.68
C LEU A 166 1.16 -14.91 31.04
N PRO A 167 1.81 -15.30 32.15
CA PRO A 167 1.27 -15.12 33.51
C PRO A 167 1.18 -13.63 33.91
N ASP A 168 0.59 -13.35 35.08
CA ASP A 168 0.62 -12.01 35.66
C ASP A 168 2.01 -11.67 36.21
N PHE A 169 2.36 -10.39 36.22
CA PHE A 169 3.67 -9.90 36.68
C PHE A 169 3.59 -9.15 38.02
N THR A 170 2.50 -9.34 38.77
CA THR A 170 2.26 -8.69 40.07
C THR A 170 2.25 -9.64 41.26
N THR A 171 2.19 -10.95 41.04
CA THR A 171 2.03 -11.92 42.12
C THR A 171 3.29 -12.75 42.38
N GLY A 172 3.66 -12.88 43.65
CA GLY A 172 4.68 -13.85 44.10
C GLY A 172 6.02 -13.71 43.37
N GLY A 173 6.57 -14.83 42.92
CA GLY A 173 7.86 -14.86 42.23
C GLY A 173 7.85 -14.16 40.87
N MET A 174 6.69 -14.05 40.21
CA MET A 174 6.56 -13.27 38.96
C MET A 174 6.91 -11.80 39.18
N ALA A 175 6.45 -11.21 40.29
CA ALA A 175 6.68 -9.81 40.62
C ALA A 175 8.15 -9.49 40.95
N THR A 176 8.93 -10.49 41.37
CA THR A 176 10.30 -10.29 41.87
C THR A 176 11.38 -10.89 40.98
N GLY A 177 11.03 -11.89 40.16
CA GLY A 177 11.97 -12.67 39.36
C GLY A 177 11.89 -12.40 37.86
N CYS A 178 10.80 -11.81 37.37
CA CYS A 178 10.52 -11.70 35.93
C CYS A 178 10.64 -10.28 35.36
N GLY A 179 11.56 -9.49 35.92
CA GLY A 179 11.88 -8.15 35.47
C GLY A 179 11.97 -7.12 36.60
N GLY A 180 12.55 -5.96 36.29
CA GLY A 180 12.74 -4.86 37.24
C GLY A 180 12.03 -3.56 36.85
N GLY A 181 11.23 -3.58 35.77
CA GLY A 181 10.45 -2.44 35.31
C GLY A 181 9.09 -2.34 35.99
N THR A 182 8.25 -1.43 35.49
CA THR A 182 6.81 -1.45 35.78
C THR A 182 6.17 -2.77 35.30
N GLU A 183 5.00 -3.12 35.83
CA GLU A 183 4.29 -4.34 35.43
C GLU A 183 4.13 -4.40 33.91
N PHE A 184 3.58 -3.34 33.28
CA PHE A 184 3.43 -3.30 31.83
C PHE A 184 4.77 -3.40 31.07
N GLN A 185 5.87 -2.83 31.58
CA GLN A 185 7.20 -3.01 30.95
C GLN A 185 7.69 -4.46 30.99
N ASN A 186 7.45 -5.17 32.10
CA ASN A 186 7.82 -6.57 32.22
C ASN A 186 6.93 -7.44 31.32
N VAL A 187 5.62 -7.15 31.27
CA VAL A 187 4.67 -7.78 30.33
C VAL A 187 5.17 -7.63 28.89
N MET A 188 5.51 -6.43 28.45
CA MET A 188 5.98 -6.20 27.08
C MET A 188 7.33 -6.88 26.81
N SER A 189 8.28 -6.78 27.74
CA SER A 189 9.59 -7.44 27.64
C SER A 189 9.46 -8.93 27.40
N VAL A 190 8.71 -9.62 28.26
CA VAL A 190 8.51 -11.07 28.16
C VAL A 190 7.61 -11.43 26.97
N SER A 191 6.59 -10.61 26.66
CA SER A 191 5.76 -10.83 25.46
C SER A 191 6.58 -10.74 24.16
N SER A 192 7.57 -9.85 24.08
CA SER A 192 8.47 -9.76 22.92
C SER A 192 9.47 -10.91 22.82
N HIS A 193 9.88 -11.48 23.96
CA HIS A 193 10.72 -12.68 24.03
C HIS A 193 9.98 -13.86 23.38
N GLU A 194 8.81 -14.21 23.92
CA GLU A 194 8.00 -15.31 23.39
C GLU A 194 7.55 -15.08 21.95
N PHE A 195 7.28 -13.82 21.58
CA PHE A 195 6.92 -13.47 20.20
C PHE A 195 8.05 -13.79 19.21
N ALA A 196 9.29 -13.51 19.60
CA ALA A 196 10.44 -13.75 18.74
C ALA A 196 10.74 -15.24 18.58
N GLU A 197 10.66 -15.99 19.68
CA GLU A 197 10.95 -17.42 19.69
C GLU A 197 9.86 -18.20 18.96
N VAL A 198 8.58 -17.83 19.09
CA VAL A 198 7.53 -18.40 18.24
C VAL A 198 7.80 -18.16 16.75
N ILE A 199 8.40 -17.03 16.37
CA ILE A 199 8.70 -16.75 14.96
C ILE A 199 9.84 -17.64 14.45
N THR A 200 10.86 -17.87 15.27
CA THR A 200 12.03 -18.66 14.86
C THR A 200 11.84 -20.16 15.05
N ASP A 201 11.02 -20.57 16.01
CA ASP A 201 10.89 -21.92 16.56
C ASP A 201 9.41 -22.37 16.75
N PRO A 202 8.48 -22.05 15.83
CA PRO A 202 7.03 -22.09 16.06
C PRO A 202 6.45 -23.43 16.50
N GLU A 203 7.10 -24.53 16.13
CA GLU A 203 6.65 -25.91 16.34
C GLU A 203 7.37 -26.59 17.54
N VAL A 204 7.91 -25.81 18.48
CA VAL A 204 8.63 -26.31 19.67
C VAL A 204 7.88 -27.42 20.42
N GLY A 205 6.56 -27.29 20.54
CA GLY A 205 5.70 -28.25 21.25
C GLY A 205 5.55 -29.60 20.55
N LEU A 206 5.98 -29.71 19.29
CA LEU A 206 5.95 -30.95 18.51
C LEU A 206 7.30 -31.70 18.54
N ALA A 207 8.31 -31.14 19.21
CA ALA A 207 9.65 -31.71 19.24
C ALA A 207 9.73 -33.01 20.06
N THR A 208 10.45 -33.99 19.53
CA THR A 208 10.68 -35.30 20.19
C THR A 208 12.11 -35.45 20.73
N GLY A 209 12.82 -34.34 20.97
CA GLY A 209 14.13 -34.33 21.65
C GLY A 209 15.38 -34.43 20.75
N ALA A 210 15.24 -34.30 19.42
CA ALA A 210 16.38 -34.17 18.51
C ALA A 210 16.50 -32.72 18.03
N VAL A 211 17.73 -32.20 18.00
CA VAL A 211 18.05 -30.88 17.42
C VAL A 211 17.79 -30.92 15.92
N GLY A 212 17.02 -29.97 15.41
CA GLY A 212 16.49 -29.95 14.05
C GLY A 212 14.97 -29.91 14.05
N SER A 213 14.35 -30.04 12.87
CA SER A 213 12.89 -29.99 12.72
C SER A 213 12.19 -30.88 13.77
N PRO A 214 11.23 -30.36 14.55
CA PRO A 214 10.58 -29.04 14.42
C PRO A 214 11.21 -27.86 15.20
N LEU A 215 12.29 -28.06 15.98
CA LEU A 215 12.98 -27.04 16.79
C LEU A 215 13.80 -26.01 15.99
N ALA A 216 13.45 -25.80 14.72
CA ALA A 216 14.05 -24.85 13.77
C ALA A 216 15.46 -24.31 14.10
N TRP A 217 15.57 -23.20 14.84
CA TRP A 217 16.83 -22.49 15.11
C TRP A 217 17.35 -22.63 16.55
N TYR A 218 16.73 -23.49 17.35
CA TYR A 218 17.17 -23.81 18.70
C TYR A 218 18.65 -24.25 18.75
N ASP A 219 19.44 -23.62 19.62
CA ASP A 219 20.82 -24.00 19.90
C ASP A 219 20.94 -24.77 21.23
N VAL A 220 21.59 -25.93 21.19
CA VAL A 220 21.73 -26.80 22.39
C VAL A 220 22.52 -26.20 23.54
N ASN A 221 23.37 -25.21 23.28
CA ASN A 221 24.23 -24.62 24.30
C ASN A 221 23.64 -23.30 24.80
N ASN A 222 22.91 -22.59 23.93
CA ASN A 222 22.50 -21.21 24.18
C ASN A 222 20.99 -20.99 24.19
N GLY A 223 20.18 -21.97 23.78
CA GLY A 223 18.73 -21.86 23.68
C GLY A 223 18.29 -21.17 22.39
N GLU A 224 17.15 -20.50 22.47
CA GLU A 224 16.50 -19.77 21.38
C GLU A 224 17.05 -18.33 21.27
N ASN A 225 16.58 -17.56 20.27
CA ASN A 225 17.11 -16.21 20.04
C ASN A 225 16.81 -15.21 21.17
N GLY A 226 15.74 -15.45 21.93
CA GLY A 226 15.32 -14.69 23.10
C GLY A 226 16.14 -15.09 24.33
N ASP A 227 16.32 -16.39 24.58
CA ASP A 227 17.14 -16.95 25.67
C ASP A 227 18.53 -16.31 25.77
N ILE A 228 19.24 -16.20 24.65
CA ILE A 228 20.60 -15.64 24.59
C ILE A 228 20.65 -14.20 25.11
N CYS A 229 19.56 -13.46 24.92
CA CYS A 229 19.44 -12.04 25.25
C CYS A 229 18.48 -11.78 26.42
N ASN A 230 18.20 -12.82 27.21
CA ASN A 230 17.24 -12.75 28.30
C ASN A 230 17.54 -11.58 29.26
N GLY A 231 16.52 -10.75 29.49
CA GLY A 231 16.59 -9.57 30.38
C GLY A 231 17.34 -8.36 29.81
N ILE A 232 17.84 -8.42 28.56
CA ILE A 232 18.48 -7.28 27.90
C ILE A 232 17.42 -6.48 27.16
N ASN A 233 16.92 -5.43 27.79
CA ASN A 233 15.80 -4.66 27.26
C ASN A 233 16.24 -3.45 26.41
N ALA A 234 15.33 -3.00 25.56
CA ALA A 234 15.43 -1.84 24.70
C ALA A 234 14.06 -1.19 24.50
N SER A 235 14.03 -0.12 23.72
CA SER A 235 12.80 0.57 23.35
C SER A 235 12.61 0.52 21.83
N VAL A 236 11.38 0.19 21.40
CA VAL A 236 10.93 0.31 20.01
C VAL A 236 9.78 1.31 19.98
N VAL A 237 9.83 2.26 19.05
CA VAL A 237 8.77 3.27 18.90
C VAL A 237 7.71 2.74 17.94
N GLY A 238 6.47 2.66 18.41
CA GLY A 238 5.32 2.23 17.62
C GLY A 238 4.84 3.30 16.63
N HIS A 239 3.93 2.89 15.74
CA HIS A 239 3.29 3.79 14.78
C HIS A 239 2.44 4.88 15.44
N ASP A 240 2.05 4.68 16.71
CA ASP A 240 1.37 5.65 17.58
C ASP A 240 2.34 6.61 18.30
N ALA A 241 3.63 6.57 17.95
CA ALA A 241 4.72 7.33 18.57
C ALA A 241 4.96 6.99 20.06
N VAL A 242 4.42 5.88 20.56
CA VAL A 242 4.68 5.40 21.92
C VAL A 242 5.95 4.53 21.93
N ALA A 243 6.77 4.71 22.95
CA ALA A 243 7.95 3.91 23.21
C ALA A 243 7.57 2.65 23.99
N TYR A 244 7.64 1.50 23.34
CA TYR A 244 7.38 0.19 23.92
C TYR A 244 8.67 -0.48 24.38
N THR A 245 8.66 -1.10 25.56
CA THR A 245 9.80 -1.90 26.05
C THR A 245 9.79 -3.25 25.36
N VAL A 246 10.91 -3.63 24.76
CA VAL A 246 11.11 -4.95 24.15
C VAL A 246 12.37 -5.58 24.72
N GLN A 247 12.45 -6.90 24.70
CA GLN A 247 13.72 -7.59 24.85
C GLN A 247 14.49 -7.49 23.53
N LYS A 248 15.81 -7.33 23.59
CA LYS A 248 16.67 -7.50 22.43
C LYS A 248 16.74 -8.98 22.05
N LEU A 249 17.00 -9.26 20.78
CA LEU A 249 17.12 -10.61 20.23
C LEU A 249 18.54 -10.85 19.75
N TRP A 250 19.01 -12.09 19.84
CA TRP A 250 20.32 -12.44 19.31
C TRP A 250 20.33 -12.29 17.79
N SER A 251 21.42 -11.75 17.25
CA SER A 251 21.67 -11.70 15.82
C SER A 251 23.03 -12.32 15.53
N ASN A 252 23.07 -13.36 14.68
CA ASN A 252 24.32 -13.98 14.27
C ASN A 252 25.12 -13.04 13.37
N ALA A 253 24.43 -12.34 12.47
CA ALA A 253 25.03 -11.36 11.55
C ALA A 253 25.72 -10.20 12.30
N GLN A 254 25.14 -9.75 13.41
CA GLN A 254 25.67 -8.65 14.22
C GLN A 254 26.51 -9.11 15.42
N ASN A 255 26.46 -10.40 15.75
CA ASN A 255 27.10 -11.01 16.92
C ASN A 255 26.79 -10.23 18.22
N ALA A 256 25.52 -9.84 18.39
CA ALA A 256 25.05 -9.02 19.48
C ALA A 256 23.52 -9.13 19.67
N CYS A 257 23.04 -8.74 20.85
CA CYS A 257 21.62 -8.53 21.12
C CYS A 257 21.15 -7.20 20.52
N VAL A 258 20.16 -7.23 19.64
CA VAL A 258 19.68 -6.09 18.83
C VAL A 258 18.15 -5.98 18.78
N THR A 259 17.64 -4.88 18.24
CA THR A 259 16.21 -4.66 17.95
C THR A 259 15.93 -4.37 16.47
N ALA A 260 16.96 -4.43 15.62
CA ALA A 260 16.88 -4.16 14.20
C ALA A 260 18.10 -4.77 13.47
N PRO A 261 18.01 -5.03 12.15
CA PRO A 261 19.14 -5.37 11.31
C PRO A 261 20.22 -4.29 11.28
N ALA A 262 21.47 -4.67 11.02
CA ALA A 262 22.59 -3.73 10.84
C ALA A 262 22.36 -2.77 9.65
N THR A 263 21.71 -3.26 8.61
CA THR A 263 21.24 -2.49 7.46
C THR A 263 19.75 -2.72 7.32
N PRO A 264 18.88 -1.69 7.44
CA PRO A 264 17.45 -1.86 7.24
C PRO A 264 17.20 -2.51 5.88
N PRO A 265 16.36 -3.55 5.78
CA PRO A 265 15.88 -3.98 4.47
C PRO A 265 15.17 -2.79 3.80
N PRO A 266 15.18 -2.70 2.46
CA PRO A 266 14.34 -1.73 1.77
C PRO A 266 12.90 -1.88 2.31
N ALA A 267 12.27 -0.76 2.65
CA ALA A 267 10.92 -0.77 3.21
C ALA A 267 10.01 -1.65 2.33
N PRO A 268 9.11 -2.47 2.92
CA PRO A 268 8.08 -3.13 2.13
C PRO A 268 7.37 -2.07 1.26
N PRO A 269 6.99 -2.39 0.01
CA PRO A 269 6.16 -1.48 -0.76
C PRO A 269 4.95 -1.11 0.09
N ALA A 270 4.74 0.19 0.30
CA ALA A 270 3.53 0.64 0.98
C ALA A 270 2.33 0.03 0.22
N PRO A 271 1.32 -0.51 0.93
CA PRO A 271 0.10 -0.95 0.26
C PRO A 271 -0.45 0.25 -0.53
N PHE A 272 -0.77 0.01 -1.80
CA PHE A 272 -1.13 1.07 -2.75
C PHE A 272 -2.51 1.64 -2.41
N HIS A 273 -2.52 2.69 -1.59
CA HIS A 273 -3.70 3.46 -1.20
C HIS A 273 -3.41 4.96 -1.35
N PRO A 274 -3.32 5.47 -2.60
CA PRO A 274 -3.06 6.89 -2.82
C PRO A 274 -4.21 7.73 -2.28
N HIS A 275 -3.92 8.85 -1.62
CA HIS A 275 -4.92 9.83 -1.16
C HIS A 275 -4.47 11.24 -1.52
N GLY A 276 -5.40 12.20 -1.45
CA GLY A 276 -5.09 13.58 -1.82
C GLY A 276 -4.80 13.75 -3.32
N VAL A 277 -5.37 12.86 -4.14
CA VAL A 277 -5.13 12.76 -5.57
C VAL A 277 -5.82 13.93 -6.27
N GLY A 278 -5.11 14.71 -7.09
CA GLY A 278 -5.68 15.68 -8.03
C GLY A 278 -6.09 15.02 -9.35
N ALA A 279 -6.41 15.79 -10.38
CA ALA A 279 -6.73 15.23 -11.69
C ALA A 279 -5.55 14.39 -12.22
N PRO A 280 -5.69 13.05 -12.36
CA PRO A 280 -4.58 12.20 -12.74
C PRO A 280 -4.31 12.29 -14.24
N GLN A 281 -3.10 11.94 -14.65
CA GLN A 281 -2.69 11.77 -16.04
C GLN A 281 -2.01 10.42 -16.22
N VAL A 282 -2.41 9.69 -17.26
CA VAL A 282 -1.90 8.35 -17.54
C VAL A 282 -1.06 8.31 -18.81
N ALA A 283 0.02 7.55 -18.79
CA ALA A 283 0.76 7.12 -19.98
C ALA A 283 1.16 5.64 -19.85
N VAL A 284 1.44 4.97 -20.97
CA VAL A 284 1.88 3.58 -21.00
C VAL A 284 3.19 3.50 -21.79
N THR A 285 4.12 2.67 -21.33
CA THR A 285 5.37 2.46 -22.07
C THR A 285 5.10 1.80 -23.42
N PRO A 286 5.89 2.09 -24.48
CA PRO A 286 5.64 1.55 -25.82
C PRO A 286 5.64 0.02 -25.92
N ASP A 287 6.30 -0.67 -24.99
CA ASP A 287 6.29 -2.14 -24.88
C ASP A 287 5.07 -2.69 -24.11
N GLY A 288 4.22 -1.81 -23.57
CA GLY A 288 3.04 -2.15 -22.77
C GLY A 288 3.35 -2.67 -21.37
N SER A 289 4.62 -2.69 -20.95
CA SER A 289 5.03 -3.33 -19.69
C SER A 289 4.68 -2.51 -18.45
N THR A 290 4.54 -1.19 -18.60
CA THR A 290 4.35 -0.27 -17.48
C THR A 290 3.26 0.74 -17.78
N GLN A 291 2.29 0.86 -16.86
CA GLN A 291 1.35 1.98 -16.83
C GLN A 291 1.86 2.99 -15.81
N LEU A 292 1.85 4.28 -16.16
CA LEU A 292 2.32 5.37 -15.32
C LEU A 292 1.15 6.31 -15.05
N VAL A 293 0.95 6.67 -13.78
CA VAL A 293 -0.09 7.61 -13.36
C VAL A 293 0.55 8.72 -12.53
N PHE A 294 0.37 9.96 -12.97
CA PHE A 294 0.87 11.15 -12.30
C PHE A 294 -0.27 12.05 -11.86
N TRP A 295 -0.11 12.73 -10.72
CA TRP A 295 -1.06 13.76 -10.28
C TRP A 295 -0.38 14.85 -9.46
N SER A 296 -1.06 16.00 -9.38
CA SER A 296 -0.75 16.99 -8.36
C SER A 296 -1.47 16.60 -7.06
N GLY A 297 -0.72 16.43 -5.97
CA GLY A 297 -1.29 16.09 -4.67
C GLY A 297 -1.97 17.28 -3.99
N SER A 298 -2.67 17.03 -2.88
CA SER A 298 -3.22 18.10 -2.03
C SER A 298 -2.15 19.01 -1.40
N ASP A 299 -0.89 18.53 -1.39
CA ASP A 299 0.31 19.29 -1.05
C ASP A 299 0.81 20.20 -2.19
N GLY A 300 0.21 20.12 -3.37
CA GLY A 300 0.59 20.83 -4.58
C GLY A 300 1.86 20.29 -5.24
N LEU A 301 2.38 19.13 -4.82
CA LEU A 301 3.57 18.50 -5.39
C LEU A 301 3.19 17.47 -6.46
N LEU A 302 4.15 17.06 -7.29
CA LEU A 302 3.98 15.96 -8.24
C LEU A 302 4.10 14.63 -7.51
N HIS A 303 3.19 13.71 -7.80
CA HIS A 303 3.24 12.30 -7.36
C HIS A 303 3.18 11.38 -8.58
N GLU A 304 3.84 10.23 -8.49
CA GLU A 304 3.83 9.16 -9.49
C GLU A 304 3.51 7.81 -8.85
N ALA A 305 2.66 7.03 -9.52
CA ALA A 305 2.49 5.60 -9.28
C ALA A 305 2.61 4.84 -10.60
N TRP A 306 2.98 3.56 -10.52
CA TRP A 306 3.13 2.74 -11.72
C TRP A 306 2.70 1.29 -11.52
N TYR A 307 2.15 0.70 -12.58
CA TYR A 307 1.69 -0.68 -12.62
C TYR A 307 2.60 -1.54 -13.51
N THR A 308 3.17 -2.61 -12.95
CA THR A 308 4.00 -3.61 -13.64
C THR A 308 3.59 -5.02 -13.23
N GLY A 309 2.28 -5.31 -13.26
CA GLY A 309 1.67 -6.52 -12.71
C GLY A 309 1.16 -6.35 -11.27
N ASN A 310 1.72 -5.39 -10.53
CA ASN A 310 1.20 -4.84 -9.28
C ASN A 310 1.40 -3.33 -9.28
N TRP A 311 0.60 -2.59 -8.51
CA TRP A 311 0.79 -1.16 -8.29
C TRP A 311 1.96 -0.88 -7.36
N ASN A 312 2.72 0.17 -7.68
CA ASN A 312 3.84 0.67 -6.92
C ASN A 312 3.68 2.17 -6.67
N GLY A 313 4.34 2.68 -5.63
CA GLY A 313 4.21 4.08 -5.21
C GLY A 313 2.97 4.31 -4.31
N PRO A 314 2.48 5.56 -4.18
CA PRO A 314 3.00 6.75 -4.84
C PRO A 314 4.38 7.19 -4.34
N ILE A 315 5.20 7.73 -5.22
CA ILE A 315 6.40 8.51 -4.87
C ILE A 315 6.13 10.00 -5.10
N THR A 316 6.64 10.85 -4.23
CA THR A 316 6.49 12.31 -4.30
C THR A 316 7.79 12.96 -4.78
N PHE A 317 7.68 14.05 -5.54
CA PHE A 317 8.83 14.81 -6.07
C PHE A 317 8.92 16.25 -5.54
N PRO A 318 9.27 16.48 -4.26
CA PRO A 318 9.42 17.83 -3.72
C PRO A 318 10.43 18.70 -4.49
N GLN A 319 11.46 18.08 -5.07
CA GLN A 319 12.50 18.76 -5.82
C GLN A 319 11.99 19.40 -7.12
N LEU A 320 10.83 18.98 -7.64
CA LEU A 320 10.25 19.54 -8.85
C LEU A 320 9.36 20.77 -8.57
N GLY A 321 9.19 21.13 -7.30
CA GLY A 321 8.41 22.29 -6.88
C GLY A 321 6.90 22.09 -7.00
N HIS A 322 6.15 23.19 -6.82
CA HIS A 322 4.69 23.15 -6.81
C HIS A 322 4.09 23.27 -8.21
N LEU A 323 3.06 22.47 -8.45
CA LEU A 323 2.19 22.51 -9.62
C LEU A 323 1.04 23.49 -9.34
N THR A 324 0.71 24.33 -10.32
CA THR A 324 -0.48 25.21 -10.26
C THR A 324 -1.59 24.77 -11.22
N SER A 325 -1.37 23.65 -11.93
CA SER A 325 -2.35 22.97 -12.79
C SER A 325 -2.24 21.46 -12.60
N ALA A 326 -3.18 20.69 -13.17
CA ALA A 326 -2.94 19.27 -13.41
C ALA A 326 -1.69 19.10 -14.31
N PRO A 327 -0.87 18.07 -14.11
CA PRO A 327 0.23 17.77 -15.02
C PRO A 327 -0.31 17.35 -16.39
N SER A 328 0.59 17.16 -17.35
CA SER A 328 0.35 16.44 -18.59
C SER A 328 1.56 15.55 -18.84
N VAL A 329 1.32 14.28 -19.18
CA VAL A 329 2.38 13.27 -19.22
C VAL A 329 2.38 12.47 -20.51
N ALA A 330 3.57 12.06 -20.93
CA ALA A 330 3.77 11.20 -22.07
C ALA A 330 5.04 10.36 -21.87
N VAL A 331 5.16 9.28 -22.65
CA VAL A 331 6.41 8.52 -22.78
C VAL A 331 6.85 8.62 -24.24
N THR A 332 8.14 8.85 -24.46
CA THR A 332 8.69 8.87 -25.82
C THR A 332 8.49 7.51 -26.49
N ARG A 333 8.36 7.50 -27.82
CA ARG A 333 7.99 6.31 -28.58
C ARG A 333 9.02 5.17 -28.50
N ASP A 334 10.26 5.50 -28.20
CA ASP A 334 11.36 4.56 -27.95
C ASP A 334 11.39 4.04 -26.49
N GLY A 335 10.51 4.55 -25.63
CA GLY A 335 10.39 4.20 -24.22
C GLY A 335 11.50 4.77 -23.33
N SER A 336 12.41 5.57 -23.89
CA SER A 336 13.61 6.01 -23.17
C SER A 336 13.34 7.13 -22.16
N THR A 337 12.28 7.91 -22.36
CA THR A 337 12.03 9.13 -21.59
C THR A 337 10.56 9.26 -21.19
N GLN A 338 10.32 9.49 -19.89
CA GLN A 338 9.03 9.94 -19.39
C GLN A 338 9.03 11.47 -19.34
N LEU A 339 7.94 12.10 -19.74
CA LEU A 339 7.81 13.55 -19.90
C LEU A 339 6.68 14.05 -19.00
N VAL A 340 6.92 15.13 -18.27
CA VAL A 340 5.91 15.79 -17.43
C VAL A 340 5.94 17.30 -17.67
N PHE A 341 4.79 17.85 -18.05
CA PHE A 341 4.58 19.28 -18.27
C PHE A 341 3.50 19.82 -17.34
N TRP A 342 3.69 21.04 -16.83
CA TRP A 342 2.68 21.69 -15.99
C TRP A 342 2.77 23.21 -16.05
N GLN A 343 1.70 23.86 -15.59
CA GLN A 343 1.76 25.29 -15.26
C GLN A 343 2.42 25.45 -13.89
N GLY A 344 3.60 26.06 -13.88
CA GLY A 344 4.29 26.48 -12.67
C GLY A 344 3.82 27.85 -12.15
N PRO A 345 4.45 28.36 -11.09
CA PRO A 345 4.23 29.71 -10.59
C PRO A 345 4.31 30.76 -11.69
N ASN A 346 3.58 31.88 -11.52
CA ASN A 346 3.50 32.96 -12.50
C ASN A 346 2.99 32.57 -13.89
N ARG A 347 2.36 31.39 -14.04
CA ARG A 347 1.79 30.87 -15.29
C ARG A 347 2.82 30.38 -16.32
N HIS A 348 4.01 30.04 -15.88
CA HIS A 348 5.07 29.55 -16.77
C HIS A 348 4.85 28.07 -17.12
N LEU A 349 5.26 27.67 -18.31
CA LEU A 349 5.34 26.26 -18.72
C LEU A 349 6.62 25.65 -18.17
N LEU A 350 6.48 24.65 -17.29
CA LEU A 350 7.59 23.88 -16.75
C LEU A 350 7.62 22.47 -17.33
N GLU A 351 8.83 21.96 -17.52
CA GLU A 351 9.13 20.60 -17.99
C GLU A 351 10.04 19.87 -17.00
N ALA A 352 9.72 18.61 -16.69
CA ALA A 352 10.64 17.65 -16.11
C ALA A 352 10.57 16.34 -16.88
N TRP A 353 11.67 15.58 -16.85
CA TRP A 353 11.73 14.31 -17.55
C TRP A 353 12.59 13.27 -16.82
N TYR A 354 12.22 12.01 -16.97
CA TYR A 354 12.97 10.87 -16.48
C TYR A 354 13.69 10.17 -17.63
N ALA A 355 15.02 10.11 -17.56
CA ALA A 355 15.87 9.38 -18.51
C ALA A 355 16.99 8.65 -17.73
N GLY A 356 16.61 7.61 -16.98
CA GLY A 356 17.46 6.92 -16.00
C GLY A 356 17.61 7.67 -14.67
N SER A 357 17.43 8.99 -14.69
CA SER A 357 17.22 9.85 -13.52
C SER A 357 16.27 10.99 -13.86
N TRP A 358 15.63 11.57 -12.84
CA TRP A 358 14.80 12.78 -13.01
C TRP A 358 15.67 14.01 -13.28
N ASN A 359 15.23 14.82 -14.23
CA ASN A 359 15.82 16.10 -14.62
C ASN A 359 14.77 17.21 -14.58
N GLY A 360 15.22 18.47 -14.53
CA GLY A 360 14.36 19.64 -14.40
C GLY A 360 14.07 20.02 -12.94
N PRO A 361 13.09 20.91 -12.70
CA PRO A 361 12.21 21.51 -13.69
C PRO A 361 12.94 22.56 -14.54
N VAL A 362 12.68 22.58 -15.85
CA VAL A 362 13.12 23.65 -16.77
C VAL A 362 11.96 24.59 -17.05
N ASP A 363 12.21 25.90 -16.94
CA ASP A 363 11.24 26.94 -17.27
C ASP A 363 11.36 27.34 -18.75
N LEU A 364 10.45 26.80 -19.57
CA LEU A 364 10.44 27.01 -21.01
C LEU A 364 9.96 28.42 -21.35
N THR A 365 8.95 28.92 -20.63
CA THR A 365 8.43 30.28 -20.84
C THR A 365 9.50 31.34 -20.59
N ALA A 366 10.36 31.15 -19.57
CA ALA A 366 11.49 32.04 -19.34
C ALA A 366 12.51 31.99 -20.49
N ALA A 367 12.80 30.81 -21.04
CA ALA A 367 13.68 30.66 -22.21
C ALA A 367 13.13 31.38 -23.46
N TRP A 368 11.80 31.56 -23.53
CA TRP A 368 11.12 32.30 -24.59
C TRP A 368 10.85 33.78 -24.25
N GLY A 369 11.50 34.32 -23.22
CA GLY A 369 11.35 35.73 -22.83
C GLY A 369 9.97 36.10 -22.29
N GLY A 370 9.23 35.13 -21.74
CA GLY A 370 7.89 35.32 -21.18
C GLY A 370 6.75 35.19 -22.20
N ALA A 371 7.03 34.75 -23.44
CA ALA A 371 6.00 34.48 -24.43
C ALA A 371 5.16 33.23 -24.08
N GLY A 372 3.88 33.24 -24.44
CA GLY A 372 3.01 32.07 -24.30
C GLY A 372 2.65 31.69 -22.86
N LEU A 373 2.49 32.66 -21.94
CA LEU A 373 2.04 32.37 -20.56
C LEU A 373 0.73 31.57 -20.54
N LEU A 374 0.65 30.57 -19.65
CA LEU A 374 -0.46 29.64 -19.59
C LEU A 374 -1.71 30.25 -18.92
N ALA A 375 -2.89 29.80 -19.36
CA ALA A 375 -4.18 30.00 -18.69
C ALA A 375 -4.96 28.68 -18.56
N SER A 376 -4.26 27.55 -18.70
CA SER A 376 -4.79 26.19 -18.57
C SER A 376 -3.67 25.21 -18.20
N SER A 377 -4.04 23.97 -17.88
CA SER A 377 -3.09 22.84 -17.98
C SER A 377 -2.59 22.70 -19.42
N PRO A 378 -1.33 22.28 -19.63
CA PRO A 378 -0.84 21.89 -20.94
C PRO A 378 -1.36 20.51 -21.36
N SER A 379 -1.16 20.16 -22.63
CA SER A 379 -1.36 18.82 -23.20
C SER A 379 -0.13 18.44 -24.02
N VAL A 380 0.63 17.43 -23.59
CA VAL A 380 1.79 16.91 -24.32
C VAL A 380 1.41 15.72 -25.19
N VAL A 381 2.00 15.63 -26.39
CA VAL A 381 1.85 14.50 -27.31
C VAL A 381 3.22 14.12 -27.90
N PRO A 382 3.66 12.86 -27.82
CA PRO A 382 4.86 12.39 -28.49
C PRO A 382 4.58 12.12 -29.98
N THR A 383 5.53 12.46 -30.83
CA THR A 383 5.47 12.24 -32.28
C THR A 383 6.12 10.91 -32.68
N ALA A 384 6.11 10.58 -33.99
CA ALA A 384 6.73 9.37 -34.52
C ALA A 384 8.27 9.35 -34.37
N ASP A 385 8.91 10.52 -34.46
CA ASP A 385 10.37 10.64 -34.56
C ASP A 385 11.07 10.90 -33.21
N GLY A 386 10.35 10.76 -32.08
CA GLY A 386 10.86 11.06 -30.74
C GLY A 386 10.81 12.54 -30.37
N GLU A 387 10.17 13.38 -31.20
CA GLU A 387 9.85 14.77 -30.90
C GLU A 387 8.58 14.86 -30.03
N GLN A 388 8.35 16.01 -29.39
CA GLN A 388 7.16 16.25 -28.58
C GLN A 388 6.47 17.56 -28.97
N LEU A 389 5.14 17.55 -28.95
CA LEU A 389 4.29 18.73 -29.12
C LEU A 389 3.62 19.04 -27.78
N VAL A 390 3.55 20.31 -27.41
CA VAL A 390 2.87 20.75 -26.19
C VAL A 390 1.89 21.84 -26.56
N PHE A 391 0.62 21.62 -26.22
CA PHE A 391 -0.49 22.54 -26.48
C PHE A 391 -1.01 23.14 -25.19
N TRP A 392 -1.38 24.41 -25.18
CA TRP A 392 -2.05 25.04 -24.04
C TRP A 392 -2.92 26.22 -24.47
N ARG A 393 -3.80 26.65 -23.58
CA ARG A 393 -4.49 27.93 -23.73
C ARG A 393 -3.65 29.05 -23.15
N GLY A 394 -3.37 30.07 -23.94
CA GLY A 394 -2.68 31.29 -23.50
C GLY A 394 -3.55 32.22 -22.66
N ILE A 395 -2.96 33.21 -22.01
CA ILE A 395 -3.70 34.26 -21.27
C ILE A 395 -4.59 35.15 -22.16
N ASP A 396 -4.32 35.16 -23.47
CA ASP A 396 -5.15 35.75 -24.52
C ASP A 396 -6.35 34.85 -24.90
N GLY A 397 -6.38 33.63 -24.38
CA GLY A 397 -7.39 32.63 -24.69
C GLY A 397 -7.11 31.84 -25.96
N HIS A 398 -6.04 32.11 -26.71
CA HIS A 398 -5.72 31.38 -27.95
C HIS A 398 -5.12 29.99 -27.66
N LEU A 399 -5.12 29.13 -28.68
CA LEU A 399 -4.32 27.90 -28.67
C LEU A 399 -2.86 28.27 -28.96
N TRP A 400 -1.97 27.82 -28.08
CA TRP A 400 -0.53 27.93 -28.25
C TRP A 400 0.10 26.55 -28.38
N GLU A 401 1.20 26.46 -29.12
CA GLU A 401 2.00 25.24 -29.30
C GLU A 401 3.49 25.54 -29.16
N ALA A 402 4.22 24.60 -28.56
CA ALA A 402 5.67 24.49 -28.69
C ALA A 402 6.04 23.06 -29.03
N TRP A 403 7.17 22.89 -29.72
CA TRP A 403 7.62 21.58 -30.15
C TRP A 403 9.13 21.39 -30.03
N TYR A 404 9.55 20.17 -29.70
CA TYR A 404 10.94 19.81 -29.49
C TYR A 404 11.50 18.94 -30.62
N THR A 405 12.50 19.45 -31.35
CA THR A 405 13.18 18.73 -32.44
C THR A 405 14.69 18.64 -32.17
N GLY A 406 15.07 18.18 -30.98
CA GLY A 406 16.45 18.32 -30.44
C GLY A 406 16.77 19.70 -29.87
N ARG A 407 15.86 20.66 -30.07
CA ARG A 407 15.77 21.95 -29.39
C ARG A 407 14.31 22.36 -29.32
N TRP A 408 13.96 23.20 -28.35
CA TRP A 408 12.64 23.81 -28.29
C TRP A 408 12.46 24.85 -29.40
N ASN A 409 11.32 24.76 -30.09
CA ASN A 409 10.83 25.72 -31.06
C ASN A 409 9.47 26.28 -30.58
N GLY A 410 9.08 27.43 -31.11
CA GLY A 410 7.91 28.17 -30.62
C GLY A 410 8.26 29.13 -29.46
N PRO A 411 7.26 29.55 -28.65
CA PRO A 411 5.87 29.13 -28.72
C PRO A 411 5.14 29.86 -29.86
N ALA A 412 4.30 29.14 -30.61
CA ALA A 412 3.49 29.69 -31.69
C ALA A 412 2.07 29.99 -31.21
N ASP A 413 1.53 31.15 -31.57
CA ASP A 413 0.15 31.56 -31.31
C ASP A 413 -0.74 31.24 -32.52
N PHE A 414 -1.78 30.45 -32.31
CA PHE A 414 -2.80 30.12 -33.32
C PHE A 414 -4.09 30.94 -33.16
N SER A 415 -3.96 32.26 -33.00
CA SER A 415 -5.07 33.22 -32.96
C SER A 415 -6.15 33.04 -34.04
N THR A 416 -5.83 32.47 -35.21
CA THR A 416 -6.81 32.21 -36.28
C THR A 416 -7.81 31.10 -35.95
N LEU A 417 -7.55 30.28 -34.93
CA LEU A 417 -8.46 29.24 -34.45
C LEU A 417 -9.48 29.73 -33.42
N GLY A 418 -9.42 31.03 -33.08
CA GLY A 418 -10.28 31.63 -32.08
C GLY A 418 -9.80 31.38 -30.66
N THR A 419 -10.73 31.41 -29.69
CA THR A 419 -10.42 31.29 -28.27
C THR A 419 -10.91 29.97 -27.68
N LEU A 420 -10.10 29.41 -26.79
CA LEU A 420 -10.40 28.20 -26.01
C LEU A 420 -11.13 28.59 -24.72
N ALA A 421 -12.23 27.91 -24.41
CA ALA A 421 -12.95 28.13 -23.16
C ALA A 421 -12.35 27.31 -21.98
N SER A 422 -11.60 26.26 -22.27
CA SER A 422 -10.97 25.35 -21.28
C SER A 422 -9.53 24.99 -21.65
N SER A 423 -8.90 24.10 -20.87
CA SER A 423 -7.67 23.43 -21.30
C SER A 423 -7.93 22.61 -22.57
N PRO A 424 -6.94 22.51 -23.49
CA PRO A 424 -6.99 21.57 -24.59
C PRO A 424 -6.63 20.14 -24.14
N SER A 425 -7.06 19.16 -24.92
CA SER A 425 -6.55 17.79 -24.93
C SER A 425 -6.16 17.44 -26.36
N ALA A 426 -4.92 17.02 -26.55
CA ALA A 426 -4.35 16.78 -27.87
C ALA A 426 -3.90 15.33 -28.04
N THR A 427 -3.91 14.85 -29.28
CA THR A 427 -3.30 13.57 -29.66
C THR A 427 -2.83 13.63 -31.12
N ILE A 428 -2.12 12.60 -31.56
CA ILE A 428 -1.66 12.46 -32.95
C ILE A 428 -2.10 11.10 -33.48
N THR A 429 -2.48 11.02 -34.75
CA THR A 429 -2.74 9.73 -35.38
C THR A 429 -1.46 8.87 -35.38
N PRO A 430 -1.57 7.54 -35.28
CA PRO A 430 -0.39 6.67 -35.20
C PRO A 430 0.58 6.82 -36.37
N ASP A 431 0.08 7.17 -37.56
CA ASP A 431 0.87 7.44 -38.77
C ASP A 431 1.51 8.85 -38.81
N GLY A 432 1.24 9.68 -37.80
CA GLY A 432 1.76 11.05 -37.68
C GLY A 432 1.09 12.06 -38.61
N SER A 433 0.07 11.67 -39.37
CA SER A 433 -0.50 12.52 -40.44
C SER A 433 -1.43 13.62 -39.91
N GLN A 434 -2.01 13.44 -38.72
CA GLN A 434 -2.94 14.40 -38.14
C GLN A 434 -2.66 14.66 -36.66
N GLN A 435 -2.58 15.94 -36.29
CA GLN A 435 -2.67 16.38 -34.89
C GLN A 435 -4.14 16.72 -34.62
N LEU A 436 -4.70 16.24 -33.52
CA LEU A 436 -6.09 16.48 -33.13
C LEU A 436 -6.10 17.22 -31.79
N VAL A 437 -6.87 18.29 -31.67
CA VAL A 437 -6.97 19.08 -30.43
C VAL A 437 -8.44 19.33 -30.09
N PHE A 438 -8.84 18.91 -28.90
CA PHE A 438 -10.20 18.96 -28.38
C PHE A 438 -10.32 19.83 -27.15
N TRP A 439 -11.44 20.55 -27.02
CA TRP A 439 -11.78 21.30 -25.81
C TRP A 439 -13.30 21.56 -25.70
N PRO A 440 -13.82 21.76 -24.48
CA PRO A 440 -15.17 22.29 -24.28
C PRO A 440 -15.28 23.72 -24.79
N GLY A 441 -16.25 23.97 -25.69
CA GLY A 441 -16.69 25.30 -26.07
C GLY A 441 -17.33 26.06 -24.90
N VAL A 442 -17.61 27.35 -25.12
CA VAL A 442 -18.27 28.21 -24.11
C VAL A 442 -19.68 27.75 -23.73
N ASP A 443 -20.30 26.97 -24.60
CA ASP A 443 -21.63 26.35 -24.43
C ASP A 443 -21.54 24.91 -23.89
N ASN A 444 -20.35 24.50 -23.41
CA ASN A 444 -20.06 23.18 -22.87
C ASN A 444 -20.22 22.04 -23.88
N ARG A 445 -20.00 22.28 -25.17
CA ARG A 445 -19.96 21.22 -26.19
C ARG A 445 -18.53 20.86 -26.58
N LEU A 446 -18.34 19.64 -27.08
CA LEU A 446 -17.05 19.23 -27.61
C LEU A 446 -16.73 20.02 -28.87
N THR A 447 -15.55 20.63 -28.91
CA THR A 447 -15.00 21.31 -30.08
C THR A 447 -13.69 20.64 -30.49
N GLU A 448 -13.47 20.49 -31.79
CA GLU A 448 -12.25 19.94 -32.39
C GLU A 448 -11.64 20.92 -33.41
N VAL A 449 -10.31 20.99 -33.41
CA VAL A 449 -9.49 21.41 -34.54
C VAL A 449 -8.48 20.32 -34.85
N TRP A 450 -8.07 20.24 -36.10
CA TRP A 450 -7.05 19.29 -36.51
C TRP A 450 -6.08 19.91 -37.51
N PHE A 451 -4.84 19.44 -37.48
CA PHE A 451 -3.80 19.81 -38.42
C PHE A 451 -3.52 18.64 -39.37
N SER A 452 -3.62 18.88 -40.68
CA SER A 452 -3.25 17.92 -41.72
C SER A 452 -2.54 18.63 -42.87
N GLY A 453 -1.39 19.23 -42.59
CA GLY A 453 -0.67 20.16 -43.49
C GLY A 453 -1.19 21.60 -43.45
N SER A 454 -2.43 21.78 -42.98
CA SER A 454 -3.02 23.05 -42.57
C SER A 454 -3.97 22.81 -41.39
N TRP A 455 -4.24 23.83 -40.60
CA TRP A 455 -5.27 23.76 -39.56
C TRP A 455 -6.68 23.83 -40.15
N HIS A 456 -7.58 23.06 -39.56
CA HIS A 456 -9.00 23.00 -39.88
C HIS A 456 -9.85 23.15 -38.61
N GLY A 457 -11.12 23.53 -38.78
CA GLY A 457 -12.04 23.82 -37.68
C GLY A 457 -12.01 25.29 -37.24
N PRO A 458 -12.55 25.62 -36.05
CA PRO A 458 -13.16 24.71 -35.07
C PRO A 458 -14.48 24.09 -35.54
N VAL A 459 -14.70 22.82 -35.23
CA VAL A 459 -15.98 22.10 -35.42
C VAL A 459 -16.57 21.78 -34.06
N GLU A 460 -17.84 22.12 -33.85
CA GLU A 460 -18.57 21.87 -32.61
C GLU A 460 -19.57 20.71 -32.78
N PHE A 461 -19.60 19.79 -31.82
CA PHE A 461 -20.45 18.60 -31.88
C PHE A 461 -21.68 18.71 -30.99
N ALA A 462 -22.77 19.24 -31.55
CA ALA A 462 -24.04 19.44 -30.83
C ALA A 462 -24.71 18.14 -30.34
N ASN A 463 -24.39 16.99 -30.94
CA ASN A 463 -25.00 15.70 -30.65
C ASN A 463 -24.24 14.85 -29.61
N LEU A 464 -23.06 15.29 -29.13
CA LEU A 464 -22.24 14.52 -28.19
C LEU A 464 -22.49 14.86 -26.71
N GLY A 465 -23.59 15.57 -26.43
CA GLY A 465 -23.98 15.97 -25.08
C GLY A 465 -23.18 17.14 -24.52
N LEU A 466 -23.47 17.51 -23.27
CA LEU A 466 -22.76 18.56 -22.55
C LEU A 466 -21.56 17.99 -21.79
N ILE A 467 -20.47 18.74 -21.77
CA ILE A 467 -19.18 18.40 -21.18
C ILE A 467 -18.83 19.37 -20.06
N SER A 468 -18.41 18.87 -18.90
CA SER A 468 -18.09 19.69 -17.71
C SER A 468 -16.64 19.54 -17.21
N SER A 469 -15.77 18.98 -18.05
CA SER A 469 -14.34 18.80 -17.79
C SER A 469 -13.53 19.00 -19.06
N THR A 470 -12.20 19.14 -18.93
CA THR A 470 -11.31 18.87 -20.06
C THR A 470 -11.54 17.42 -20.53
N PRO A 471 -11.65 17.15 -21.83
CA PRO A 471 -11.74 15.80 -22.36
C PRO A 471 -10.37 15.12 -22.28
N SER A 472 -10.35 13.80 -22.45
CA SER A 472 -9.15 13.04 -22.75
C SER A 472 -9.33 12.38 -24.10
N VAL A 473 -8.51 12.76 -25.08
CA VAL A 473 -8.52 12.14 -26.41
C VAL A 473 -7.37 11.15 -26.57
N VAL A 474 -7.65 10.00 -27.19
CA VAL A 474 -6.64 9.02 -27.62
C VAL A 474 -7.08 8.36 -28.92
N VAL A 475 -6.13 7.94 -29.76
CA VAL A 475 -6.39 7.19 -30.99
C VAL A 475 -5.92 5.75 -30.82
N THR A 476 -6.70 4.78 -31.29
CA THR A 476 -6.30 3.38 -31.27
C THR A 476 -5.02 3.16 -32.08
N PRO A 477 -4.13 2.21 -31.69
CA PRO A 477 -2.85 2.01 -32.38
C PRO A 477 -2.95 1.71 -33.88
N ASP A 478 -4.06 1.12 -34.32
CA ASP A 478 -4.37 0.87 -35.74
C ASP A 478 -4.87 2.11 -36.50
N GLY A 479 -5.07 3.23 -35.81
CA GLY A 479 -5.57 4.50 -36.36
C GLY A 479 -7.06 4.49 -36.69
N SER A 480 -7.79 3.41 -36.39
CA SER A 480 -9.17 3.23 -36.86
C SER A 480 -10.19 4.05 -36.07
N THR A 481 -9.89 4.34 -34.80
CA THR A 481 -10.85 4.95 -33.88
C THR A 481 -10.22 6.07 -33.06
N GLN A 482 -10.87 7.23 -33.03
CA GLN A 482 -10.58 8.29 -32.06
C GLN A 482 -11.54 8.14 -30.88
N LEU A 483 -11.02 8.10 -29.66
CA LEU A 483 -11.77 7.94 -28.43
C LEU A 483 -11.69 9.25 -27.63
N VAL A 484 -12.83 9.74 -27.15
CA VAL A 484 -12.91 10.95 -26.33
C VAL A 484 -13.69 10.66 -25.06
N PHE A 485 -13.01 10.76 -23.93
CA PHE A 485 -13.57 10.56 -22.59
C PHE A 485 -13.77 11.90 -21.89
N TYR A 486 -14.88 12.07 -21.21
CA TYR A 486 -15.18 13.34 -20.53
C TYR A 486 -16.21 13.20 -19.42
N ARG A 487 -16.24 14.19 -18.53
CA ARG A 487 -17.18 14.23 -17.42
C ARG A 487 -18.47 14.97 -17.77
N SER A 488 -19.61 14.35 -17.53
CA SER A 488 -20.94 14.99 -17.62
C SER A 488 -21.13 16.05 -16.51
N PRO A 489 -22.08 17.00 -16.63
CA PRO A 489 -22.42 17.92 -15.53
C PRO A 489 -22.84 17.24 -14.22
N TRP A 490 -23.19 15.95 -14.25
CA TRP A 490 -23.59 15.15 -13.09
C TRP A 490 -22.43 14.36 -12.48
N GLY A 491 -21.25 14.40 -13.08
CA GLY A 491 -20.08 13.66 -12.62
C GLY A 491 -19.90 12.29 -13.27
N ASP A 492 -20.67 11.96 -14.30
CA ASP A 492 -20.56 10.67 -14.98
C ASP A 492 -19.40 10.66 -15.98
N LEU A 493 -18.75 9.51 -16.16
CA LEU A 493 -17.80 9.26 -17.23
C LEU A 493 -18.56 8.94 -18.52
N LEU A 494 -18.37 9.79 -19.52
CA LEU A 494 -18.93 9.61 -20.86
C LEU A 494 -17.82 9.28 -21.85
N GLU A 495 -18.16 8.46 -22.85
CA GLU A 495 -17.31 8.12 -24.00
C GLU A 495 -18.03 8.49 -25.30
N SER A 496 -17.33 9.18 -26.19
CA SER A 496 -17.71 9.33 -27.60
C SER A 496 -16.55 8.91 -28.49
N TRP A 497 -16.85 8.40 -29.68
CA TRP A 497 -15.81 7.91 -30.59
C TRP A 497 -16.10 8.18 -32.05
N TYR A 498 -15.03 8.42 -32.81
CA TYR A 498 -15.08 8.55 -34.26
C TYR A 498 -14.56 7.28 -34.92
N ALA A 499 -15.40 6.64 -35.73
CA ALA A 499 -15.05 5.47 -36.54
C ALA A 499 -15.72 5.60 -37.92
N GLY A 500 -15.22 6.54 -38.75
CA GLY A 500 -15.85 6.96 -40.01
C GLY A 500 -17.07 7.89 -39.83
N SER A 501 -17.67 7.88 -38.64
CA SER A 501 -18.63 8.87 -38.14
C SER A 501 -18.54 8.96 -36.62
N TRP A 502 -18.99 10.08 -36.05
CA TRP A 502 -19.09 10.24 -34.60
C TRP A 502 -20.24 9.43 -34.00
N ASN A 503 -19.97 8.78 -32.87
CA ASN A 503 -20.89 7.99 -32.08
C ASN A 503 -20.83 8.44 -30.61
N GLY A 504 -21.85 8.08 -29.82
CA GLY A 504 -21.97 8.47 -28.42
C GLY A 504 -22.92 9.66 -28.19
N PRO A 505 -22.97 10.21 -26.97
CA PRO A 505 -22.19 9.77 -25.81
C PRO A 505 -22.73 8.48 -25.20
N LEU A 506 -21.85 7.54 -24.89
CA LEU A 506 -22.13 6.41 -24.02
C LEU A 506 -21.83 6.81 -22.57
N ASP A 507 -22.81 6.69 -21.69
CA ASP A 507 -22.65 6.96 -20.26
C ASP A 507 -22.17 5.69 -19.54
N LEU A 508 -20.87 5.60 -19.30
CA LEU A 508 -20.22 4.43 -18.71
C LEU A 508 -20.56 4.30 -17.23
N THR A 509 -20.68 5.41 -16.50
CA THR A 509 -21.04 5.41 -15.08
C THR A 509 -22.38 4.73 -14.84
N SER A 510 -23.40 5.07 -15.62
CA SER A 510 -24.72 4.45 -15.51
C SER A 510 -24.80 3.07 -16.13
N SER A 511 -24.26 2.87 -17.34
CA SER A 511 -24.46 1.64 -18.11
C SER A 511 -23.51 0.49 -17.73
N SER A 512 -22.26 0.81 -17.38
CA SER A 512 -21.21 -0.18 -17.11
C SER A 512 -20.87 -0.30 -15.62
N PHE A 513 -21.01 0.80 -14.86
CA PHE A 513 -20.50 0.90 -13.49
C PHE A 513 -21.60 0.91 -12.41
N GLY A 514 -22.87 0.80 -12.80
CA GLY A 514 -23.99 0.77 -11.86
C GLY A 514 -24.14 2.05 -11.02
N GLY A 515 -23.75 3.21 -11.57
CA GLY A 515 -23.80 4.51 -10.91
C GLY A 515 -22.66 4.79 -9.92
N LYS A 516 -21.61 3.95 -9.90
CA LYS A 516 -20.44 4.13 -9.02
C LYS A 516 -19.30 4.89 -9.71
N GLY A 517 -18.38 5.42 -8.91
CA GLY A 517 -17.13 6.01 -9.40
C GLY A 517 -17.32 7.37 -10.09
N THR A 518 -18.22 8.22 -9.61
CA THR A 518 -18.41 9.57 -10.17
C THR A 518 -17.12 10.40 -10.14
N LEU A 519 -16.89 11.18 -11.18
CA LEU A 519 -15.69 11.99 -11.38
C LEU A 519 -15.80 13.34 -10.68
N THR A 520 -14.73 13.73 -9.97
CA THR A 520 -14.54 15.09 -9.46
C THR A 520 -13.50 15.89 -10.27
N SER A 521 -12.70 15.22 -11.10
CA SER A 521 -11.77 15.80 -12.07
C SER A 521 -12.16 15.54 -13.53
N SER A 522 -11.37 16.08 -14.46
CA SER A 522 -11.25 15.54 -15.82
C SER A 522 -10.73 14.10 -15.78
N PRO A 523 -11.21 13.20 -16.66
CA PRO A 523 -10.59 11.89 -16.85
C PRO A 523 -9.26 12.04 -17.59
N SER A 524 -8.41 11.01 -17.49
CA SER A 524 -7.26 10.79 -18.36
C SER A 524 -7.30 9.38 -18.88
N ALA A 525 -7.15 9.23 -20.20
CA ALA A 525 -7.32 7.98 -20.91
C ALA A 525 -6.12 7.68 -21.81
N THR A 526 -5.82 6.39 -21.94
CA THR A 526 -4.80 5.89 -22.87
C THR A 526 -5.21 4.51 -23.39
N VAL A 527 -4.55 4.04 -24.45
CA VAL A 527 -4.76 2.71 -25.03
C VAL A 527 -3.44 1.96 -24.99
N THR A 528 -3.47 0.68 -24.63
CA THR A 528 -2.27 -0.14 -24.63
C THR A 528 -1.69 -0.24 -26.05
N PRO A 529 -0.36 -0.35 -26.22
CA PRO A 529 0.26 -0.36 -27.55
C PRO A 529 -0.24 -1.46 -28.49
N ASP A 530 -0.72 -2.58 -27.94
CA ASP A 530 -1.33 -3.69 -28.68
C ASP A 530 -2.82 -3.48 -29.01
N GLY A 531 -3.41 -2.37 -28.56
CA GLY A 531 -4.82 -2.03 -28.73
C GLY A 531 -5.78 -2.88 -27.90
N SER A 532 -5.29 -3.74 -27.01
CA SER A 532 -6.12 -4.70 -26.28
C SER A 532 -6.95 -4.07 -25.17
N SER A 533 -6.48 -2.94 -24.62
CA SER A 533 -7.10 -2.30 -23.47
C SER A 533 -7.16 -0.77 -23.63
N GLN A 534 -8.30 -0.20 -23.24
CA GLN A 534 -8.45 1.24 -23.00
C GLN A 534 -8.45 1.45 -21.49
N LEU A 535 -7.60 2.33 -20.99
CA LEU A 535 -7.46 2.62 -19.56
C LEU A 535 -7.95 4.03 -19.30
N VAL A 536 -8.77 4.23 -18.28
CA VAL A 536 -9.29 5.55 -17.90
C VAL A 536 -9.14 5.75 -16.40
N PHE A 537 -8.45 6.82 -16.02
CA PHE A 537 -8.19 7.22 -14.63
C PHE A 537 -8.86 8.55 -14.31
N TRP A 538 -9.31 8.71 -13.07
CA TRP A 538 -9.86 9.99 -12.59
C TRP A 538 -9.75 10.14 -11.07
N GLN A 539 -9.93 11.38 -10.62
CA GLN A 539 -10.14 11.70 -9.21
C GLN A 539 -11.62 11.51 -8.85
N GLY A 540 -11.90 10.62 -7.89
CA GLY A 540 -13.23 10.43 -7.32
C GLY A 540 -13.48 11.31 -6.08
N PRO A 541 -14.64 11.13 -5.42
CA PRO A 541 -14.95 11.84 -4.18
C PRO A 541 -13.86 11.65 -3.12
N ARG A 542 -13.65 12.67 -2.29
CA ARG A 542 -12.62 12.68 -1.23
C ARG A 542 -11.18 12.57 -1.76
N GLN A 543 -10.94 12.99 -3.00
CA GLN A 543 -9.60 13.01 -3.61
C GLN A 543 -8.97 11.61 -3.70
N THR A 544 -9.76 10.65 -4.16
CA THR A 544 -9.39 9.24 -4.33
C THR A 544 -9.04 8.94 -5.79
N LEU A 545 -8.16 7.95 -6.03
CA LEU A 545 -7.77 7.52 -7.39
C LEU A 545 -8.69 6.39 -7.85
N TRP A 546 -9.31 6.58 -9.01
CA TRP A 546 -10.17 5.58 -9.62
C TRP A 546 -9.68 5.17 -11.00
N GLU A 547 -9.94 3.92 -11.36
CA GLU A 547 -9.70 3.38 -12.70
C GLU A 547 -10.89 2.56 -13.20
N SER A 548 -11.13 2.64 -14.50
CA SER A 548 -11.87 1.64 -15.27
C SER A 548 -11.11 1.30 -16.55
N TRP A 549 -11.32 0.09 -17.07
CA TRP A 549 -10.69 -0.31 -18.32
C TRP A 549 -11.65 -1.09 -19.22
N TYR A 550 -11.51 -0.90 -20.53
CA TYR A 550 -12.17 -1.72 -21.53
C TYR A 550 -11.21 -2.81 -21.99
N ALA A 551 -11.56 -4.08 -21.80
CA ALA A 551 -10.76 -5.21 -22.25
C ALA A 551 -11.66 -6.44 -22.51
N GLY A 552 -11.31 -7.22 -23.54
CA GLY A 552 -12.06 -8.45 -23.87
C GLY A 552 -13.51 -8.22 -24.29
N GLY A 553 -13.83 -7.03 -24.80
CA GLY A 553 -15.17 -6.68 -25.27
C GLY A 553 -16.12 -6.10 -24.21
N ALA A 554 -15.63 -5.79 -23.01
CA ALA A 554 -16.43 -5.21 -21.94
C ALA A 554 -15.63 -4.21 -21.10
N TRP A 555 -16.36 -3.29 -20.46
CA TRP A 555 -15.84 -2.41 -19.43
C TRP A 555 -15.76 -3.14 -18.09
N HIS A 556 -14.67 -2.89 -17.36
CA HIS A 556 -14.39 -3.41 -16.03
C HIS A 556 -14.18 -2.24 -15.06
N GLY A 557 -14.32 -2.52 -13.76
CA GLY A 557 -14.30 -1.50 -12.72
C GLY A 557 -15.68 -0.87 -12.47
N PRO A 558 -15.75 0.34 -11.87
CA PRO A 558 -14.62 1.20 -11.54
C PRO A 558 -14.02 0.78 -10.18
N VAL A 559 -12.70 0.76 -10.09
CA VAL A 559 -11.95 0.41 -8.88
C VAL A 559 -11.51 1.69 -8.19
N ASP A 560 -11.76 1.80 -6.88
CA ASP A 560 -11.19 2.84 -6.02
C ASP A 560 -9.90 2.30 -5.41
N PHE A 561 -8.75 2.75 -5.92
CA PHE A 561 -7.44 2.33 -5.39
C PHE A 561 -7.12 2.95 -4.04
N SER A 562 -7.85 3.98 -3.62
CA SER A 562 -7.69 4.60 -2.31
C SER A 562 -8.44 3.84 -1.21
N ALA A 563 -9.28 2.86 -1.55
CA ALA A 563 -9.99 2.05 -0.56
C ALA A 563 -9.04 1.00 0.04
N GLY A 564 -8.92 1.01 1.37
CA GLY A 564 -8.13 0.08 2.19
C GLY A 564 -8.62 -1.36 2.17
#